data_AF-A0A7S3X314-F1
#
_entry.id   AF-A0A7S3X314-F1
#
_cell.length_a   1.000
_cell.length_b   1.000
_cell.length_c   1.000
_cell.angle_alpha   90.00
_cell.angle_beta   90.00
_cell.angle_gamma   90.00
#
_symmetry.space_group_name_H-M   'P 1'
#
loop_
_entity.id
_entity.type
_entity.pdbx_description
1 polymer ?
#
loop_
_entity_poly.entity_id
_entity_poly.type
_entity_poly.pdbx_seq_one_letter_code
_entity_poly.pdbx_strand_id
1 'polypeptide(L)'
;NSSVSFRTKTIFFTDSTPHGYNLTLTPLTPSQPHEEGWTRSVELFVPRSPLRSRKTVKLNLGFDLRATLLENSVEVVHWDIAGIHNATLANAGLGTPLISLKFELDGSGIVQIASVTTIFDEPVPVEEPKKADTNASASNASAGDANASADAAEPAEAETSAVVENVSNGSNTSAANSVKIRKKKVGIPPMESFG
;
A
#
# COMPACT_ATOMS: atom_id res chain seq x y z
N ASN A 1 20.83 -18.77 -0.04
CA ASN A 1 21.21 -19.58 1.12
C ASN A 1 20.01 -19.65 2.04
N SER A 2 19.36 -20.82 2.12
CA SER A 2 18.25 -21.06 3.08
C SER A 2 18.75 -21.61 4.41
N SER A 3 20.02 -22.02 4.51
CA SER A 3 20.61 -22.55 5.74
C SER A 3 21.29 -21.45 6.54
N VAL A 4 20.94 -21.34 7.81
CA VAL A 4 21.55 -20.39 8.75
C VAL A 4 22.85 -20.94 9.35
N SER A 5 23.09 -22.26 9.24
CA SER A 5 24.20 -22.96 9.88
C SER A 5 25.50 -22.95 9.06
N PHE A 6 25.43 -22.62 7.77
CA PHE A 6 26.60 -22.60 6.89
C PHE A 6 26.75 -21.23 6.23
N ARG A 7 27.97 -20.67 6.31
CA ARG A 7 28.33 -19.45 5.58
C ARG A 7 28.84 -19.84 4.20
N THR A 8 28.03 -19.60 3.17
CA THR A 8 28.41 -19.82 1.77
C THR A 8 28.77 -18.51 1.08
N LYS A 9 29.54 -18.58 -0.01
CA LYS A 9 29.75 -17.42 -0.90
C LYS A 9 28.41 -17.00 -1.51
N THR A 10 28.15 -15.69 -1.57
CA THR A 10 26.94 -15.17 -2.23
C THR A 10 27.07 -15.36 -3.73
N ILE A 11 26.07 -16.02 -4.33
CA ILE A 11 25.93 -16.18 -5.78
C ILE A 11 24.60 -15.53 -6.16
N PHE A 12 24.63 -14.66 -7.16
CA PHE A 12 23.44 -14.06 -7.73
C PHE A 12 22.99 -14.93 -8.91
N PHE A 13 21.78 -15.46 -8.79
CA PHE A 13 21.12 -16.20 -9.86
C PHE A 13 19.82 -15.46 -10.19
N THR A 14 19.67 -15.09 -11.46
CA THR A 14 18.47 -14.46 -11.98
C THR A 14 17.78 -15.46 -12.89
N ASP A 15 16.55 -15.80 -12.53
CA ASP A 15 15.67 -16.67 -13.31
C ASP A 15 14.36 -15.94 -13.55
N SER A 16 13.57 -16.39 -14.52
CA SER A 16 12.32 -15.75 -14.92
C SER A 16 11.25 -16.78 -15.24
N THR A 17 10.00 -16.48 -14.86
CA THR A 17 8.86 -17.33 -15.23
C THR A 17 8.59 -17.22 -16.73
N PRO A 18 8.36 -18.31 -17.47
CA PRO A 18 7.92 -18.22 -18.86
C PRO A 18 6.44 -17.84 -19.00
N HIS A 19 5.66 -17.93 -17.92
CA HIS A 19 4.20 -17.75 -17.90
C HIS A 19 3.79 -16.35 -17.41
N GLY A 20 2.64 -15.89 -17.90
CA GLY A 20 1.96 -14.70 -17.40
C GLY A 20 0.90 -15.06 -16.37
N TYR A 21 0.84 -14.29 -15.27
CA TYR A 21 -0.09 -14.50 -14.17
C TYR A 21 -1.04 -13.31 -14.04
N ASN A 22 -2.34 -13.59 -14.10
CA ASN A 22 -3.42 -12.64 -13.92
C ASN A 22 -4.21 -12.97 -12.65
N LEU A 23 -4.76 -11.96 -12.01
CA LEU A 23 -5.58 -12.08 -10.82
C LEU A 23 -6.98 -11.56 -11.13
N THR A 24 -7.99 -12.38 -10.92
CA THR A 24 -9.40 -11.98 -10.97
C THR A 24 -9.96 -11.92 -9.55
N LEU A 25 -10.56 -10.79 -9.21
CA LEU A 25 -11.16 -10.54 -7.91
C LEU A 25 -12.68 -10.47 -8.06
N THR A 26 -13.38 -11.22 -7.21
CA THR A 26 -14.85 -11.25 -7.17
C THR A 26 -15.34 -11.17 -5.72
N PRO A 27 -16.59 -10.73 -5.47
CA PRO A 27 -17.17 -10.74 -4.13
C PRO A 27 -17.30 -12.18 -3.64
N LEU A 28 -16.84 -12.46 -2.41
CA LEU A 28 -16.97 -13.80 -1.82
C LEU A 28 -18.42 -14.10 -1.45
N THR A 29 -19.15 -13.09 -0.95
CA THR A 29 -20.50 -13.25 -0.42
C THR A 29 -21.48 -12.31 -1.14
N PRO A 30 -22.48 -12.84 -1.88
CA PRO A 30 -23.45 -12.03 -2.62
C PRO A 30 -24.37 -11.16 -1.75
N SER A 31 -24.50 -11.46 -0.45
CA SER A 31 -25.35 -10.68 0.45
C SER A 31 -24.68 -9.42 1.03
N GLN A 32 -23.37 -9.29 0.87
CA GLN A 32 -22.63 -8.11 1.35
C GLN A 32 -22.84 -6.93 0.38
N PRO A 33 -22.72 -5.67 0.83
CA PRO A 33 -22.93 -4.52 -0.04
C PRO A 33 -21.79 -4.39 -1.08
N HIS A 34 -22.09 -4.71 -2.33
CA HIS A 34 -21.20 -4.55 -3.48
C HIS A 34 -22.01 -4.18 -4.73
N GLU A 35 -21.34 -3.64 -5.75
CA GLU A 35 -21.96 -3.36 -7.06
C GLU A 35 -22.30 -4.68 -7.76
N GLU A 36 -23.48 -4.78 -8.37
CA GLU A 36 -23.87 -5.98 -9.11
C GLU A 36 -22.88 -6.26 -10.25
N GLY A 37 -22.40 -7.50 -10.34
CA GLY A 37 -21.41 -7.89 -11.33
C GLY A 37 -20.00 -7.34 -11.10
N TRP A 38 -19.70 -6.84 -9.89
CA TRP A 38 -18.36 -6.33 -9.57
C TRP A 38 -17.29 -7.40 -9.82
N THR A 39 -16.34 -7.07 -10.67
CA THR A 39 -15.15 -7.89 -10.94
C THR A 39 -13.97 -6.98 -11.24
N ARG A 40 -12.78 -7.39 -10.81
CA ARG A 40 -11.53 -6.67 -11.12
C ARG A 40 -10.48 -7.66 -11.58
N SER A 41 -9.91 -7.42 -12.75
CA SER A 41 -8.76 -8.16 -13.26
C SER A 41 -7.50 -7.32 -13.16
N VAL A 42 -6.41 -7.93 -12.70
CA VAL A 42 -5.10 -7.30 -12.53
C VAL A 42 -4.02 -8.25 -13.03
N GLU A 43 -3.19 -7.79 -13.96
CA GLU A 43 -2.00 -8.54 -14.35
C GLU A 43 -0.95 -8.44 -13.23
N LEU A 44 -0.62 -9.57 -12.61
CA LEU A 44 0.38 -9.62 -11.53
C LEU A 44 1.78 -9.66 -12.12
N PHE A 45 2.07 -10.67 -12.95
CA PHE A 45 3.39 -10.91 -13.48
C PHE A 45 3.28 -11.20 -14.98
N VAL A 46 3.90 -10.37 -15.82
CA VAL A 46 4.01 -10.64 -17.25
C VAL A 46 4.91 -11.84 -17.52
N PRO A 47 4.79 -12.52 -18.67
CA PRO A 47 5.77 -13.50 -19.10
C PRO A 47 7.20 -12.95 -19.02
N ARG A 48 8.14 -13.79 -18.58
CA ARG A 48 9.55 -13.45 -18.31
C ARG A 48 9.76 -12.46 -17.15
N SER A 49 8.78 -12.32 -16.25
CA SER A 49 9.00 -11.64 -14.98
C SER A 49 10.08 -12.36 -14.15
N PRO A 50 10.98 -11.63 -13.47
CA PRO A 50 12.01 -12.27 -12.66
C PRO A 50 11.38 -13.03 -11.49
N LEU A 51 11.91 -14.20 -11.15
CA LEU A 51 11.53 -14.91 -9.93
C LEU A 51 11.84 -14.06 -8.70
N ARG A 52 11.16 -14.34 -7.58
CA ARG A 52 11.21 -13.53 -6.34
C ARG A 52 10.63 -12.11 -6.50
N SER A 53 9.86 -11.88 -7.57
CA SER A 53 9.15 -10.62 -7.77
C SER A 53 7.99 -10.47 -6.80
N ARG A 54 7.73 -9.25 -6.37
CA ARG A 54 6.61 -8.91 -5.49
C ARG A 54 5.69 -7.89 -6.15
N LYS A 55 4.39 -8.08 -5.98
CA LYS A 55 3.36 -7.13 -6.41
C LYS A 55 2.41 -6.83 -5.26
N THR A 56 1.93 -5.61 -5.23
CA THR A 56 0.93 -5.18 -4.24
C THR A 56 -0.29 -4.65 -4.98
N VAL A 57 -1.44 -5.26 -4.71
CA VAL A 57 -2.75 -4.81 -5.20
C VAL A 57 -3.42 -4.04 -4.06
N LYS A 58 -3.88 -2.82 -4.35
CA LYS A 58 -4.52 -1.92 -3.39
C LYS A 58 -5.93 -1.59 -3.84
N LEU A 59 -6.89 -1.74 -2.94
CA LEU A 59 -8.32 -1.61 -3.25
C LEU A 59 -9.02 -0.91 -2.09
N ASN A 60 -9.98 -0.02 -2.37
CA ASN A 60 -10.82 0.58 -1.34
C ASN A 60 -12.17 -0.16 -1.32
N LEU A 61 -12.32 -1.16 -0.43
CA LEU A 61 -13.47 -2.06 -0.42
C LEU A 61 -13.83 -2.44 1.02
N GLY A 62 -15.11 -2.69 1.28
CA GLY A 62 -15.66 -3.02 2.61
C GLY A 62 -16.33 -4.40 2.71
N PHE A 63 -16.05 -5.30 1.76
CA PHE A 63 -16.64 -6.63 1.67
C PHE A 63 -15.57 -7.68 1.40
N ASP A 64 -15.90 -8.95 1.67
CA ASP A 64 -15.02 -10.11 1.54
C ASP A 64 -14.85 -10.50 0.06
N LEU A 65 -13.67 -11.03 -0.28
CA LEU A 65 -13.25 -11.22 -1.67
C LEU A 65 -12.77 -12.63 -1.93
N ARG A 66 -13.05 -13.13 -3.14
CA ARG A 66 -12.36 -14.27 -3.72
C ARG A 66 -11.35 -13.77 -4.74
N ALA A 67 -10.11 -14.23 -4.61
CA ALA A 67 -9.01 -13.88 -5.47
C ALA A 67 -8.56 -15.12 -6.26
N THR A 68 -8.85 -15.16 -7.56
CA THR A 68 -8.54 -16.28 -8.45
C THR A 68 -7.30 -15.96 -9.29
N LEU A 69 -6.26 -16.77 -9.19
CA LEU A 69 -5.05 -16.70 -10.00
C LEU A 69 -5.24 -17.48 -11.29
N LEU A 70 -4.92 -16.84 -12.41
CA LEU A 70 -4.88 -17.44 -13.73
C LEU A 70 -3.45 -17.43 -14.28
N GLU A 71 -2.95 -18.58 -14.70
CA GLU A 71 -1.71 -18.73 -15.45
C GLU A 71 -2.07 -18.89 -16.93
N ASN A 72 -1.65 -17.96 -17.78
CA ASN A 72 -2.00 -17.96 -19.20
C ASN A 72 -3.51 -18.17 -19.47
N SER A 73 -4.36 -17.52 -18.65
CA SER A 73 -5.83 -17.61 -18.68
C SER A 73 -6.44 -18.92 -18.19
N VAL A 74 -5.66 -19.82 -17.58
CA VAL A 74 -6.15 -21.04 -16.91
C VAL A 74 -6.12 -20.82 -15.40
N GLU A 75 -7.23 -21.06 -14.71
CA GLU A 75 -7.26 -20.99 -13.24
C GLU A 75 -6.31 -22.02 -12.63
N VAL A 76 -5.45 -21.57 -11.72
CA VAL A 76 -4.47 -22.41 -11.01
C VAL A 76 -4.82 -22.54 -9.53
N VAL A 77 -5.20 -21.45 -8.89
CA VAL A 77 -5.52 -21.40 -7.46
C VAL A 77 -6.46 -20.23 -7.17
N HIS A 78 -7.26 -20.34 -6.12
CA HIS A 78 -7.99 -19.20 -5.57
C HIS A 78 -7.80 -19.09 -4.06
N TRP A 79 -7.95 -17.87 -3.55
CA TRP A 79 -7.91 -17.55 -2.14
C TRP A 79 -9.21 -16.88 -1.72
N ASP A 80 -9.79 -17.37 -0.62
CA ASP A 80 -10.94 -16.75 0.01
C ASP A 80 -10.45 -15.81 1.13
N ILE A 81 -10.70 -14.52 0.93
CA ILE A 81 -10.29 -13.43 1.82
C ILE A 81 -11.52 -12.94 2.58
N ALA A 82 -11.74 -13.51 3.76
CA ALA A 82 -12.88 -13.21 4.63
C ALA A 82 -12.52 -12.29 5.80
N GLY A 83 -13.51 -11.63 6.39
CA GLY A 83 -13.34 -10.79 7.58
C GLY A 83 -13.06 -9.31 7.29
N ILE A 84 -12.97 -8.91 6.02
CA ILE A 84 -12.94 -7.50 5.60
C ILE A 84 -14.25 -6.84 5.97
N HIS A 85 -15.37 -7.52 5.71
CA HIS A 85 -16.69 -7.00 6.03
C HIS A 85 -16.86 -6.80 7.54
N ASN A 86 -16.53 -7.80 8.35
CA ASN A 86 -16.58 -7.70 9.80
C ASN A 86 -15.66 -6.59 10.34
N ALA A 87 -14.45 -6.44 9.80
CA ALA A 87 -13.56 -5.36 10.17
C ALA A 87 -14.15 -3.98 9.81
N THR A 88 -14.85 -3.88 8.69
CA THR A 88 -15.52 -2.66 8.24
C THR A 88 -16.68 -2.30 9.18
N LEU A 89 -17.52 -3.27 9.54
CA LEU A 89 -18.60 -3.07 10.52
C LEU A 89 -18.08 -2.65 11.90
N ALA A 90 -16.99 -3.30 12.37
CA ALA A 90 -16.36 -2.96 13.64
C ALA A 90 -15.74 -1.56 13.69
N ASN A 91 -15.47 -0.95 12.52
CA ASN A 91 -14.88 0.38 12.39
C ASN A 91 -15.74 1.30 11.50
N ALA A 92 -17.07 1.15 11.54
CA ALA A 92 -18.00 1.86 10.64
C ALA A 92 -17.85 3.39 10.62
N GLY A 93 -17.31 4.00 11.69
CA GLY A 93 -17.03 5.44 11.76
C GLY A 93 -15.79 5.91 11.00
N LEU A 94 -14.98 5.01 10.43
CA LEU A 94 -13.72 5.32 9.74
C LEU A 94 -13.81 5.26 8.21
N GLY A 95 -14.99 4.98 7.66
CA GLY A 95 -15.21 4.85 6.21
C GLY A 95 -14.71 3.53 5.62
N THR A 96 -14.68 3.46 4.28
CA THR A 96 -14.26 2.26 3.54
C THR A 96 -12.76 2.05 3.68
N PRO A 97 -12.29 0.87 4.12
CA PRO A 97 -10.86 0.65 4.30
C PRO A 97 -10.10 0.46 2.99
N LEU A 98 -8.80 0.75 3.05
CA LEU A 98 -7.84 0.38 2.04
C LEU A 98 -7.32 -1.04 2.32
N ILE A 99 -7.63 -1.98 1.43
CA ILE A 99 -7.12 -3.34 1.42
C ILE A 99 -5.81 -3.37 0.63
N SER A 100 -4.79 -3.99 1.21
CA SER A 100 -3.48 -4.22 0.61
C SER A 100 -3.21 -5.72 0.53
N LEU A 101 -3.25 -6.27 -0.68
CA LEU A 101 -2.91 -7.65 -0.99
C LEU A 101 -1.48 -7.70 -1.56
N LYS A 102 -0.58 -8.43 -0.93
CA LYS A 102 0.79 -8.61 -1.43
C LYS A 102 0.95 -10.02 -1.97
N PHE A 103 1.38 -10.11 -3.22
CA PHE A 103 1.69 -11.34 -3.91
C PHE A 103 3.21 -11.46 -4.12
N GLU A 104 3.72 -12.67 -4.00
CA GLU A 104 5.11 -13.01 -4.29
C GLU A 104 5.13 -14.14 -5.31
N LEU A 105 5.87 -13.94 -6.41
CA LEU A 105 6.32 -15.02 -7.26
C LEU A 105 7.61 -15.54 -6.63
N ASP A 106 7.58 -16.72 -6.03
CA ASP A 106 8.70 -17.21 -5.23
C ASP A 106 9.91 -17.62 -6.09
N GLY A 107 10.93 -18.21 -5.46
CA GLY A 107 12.11 -18.71 -6.17
C GLY A 107 11.89 -20.01 -6.94
N SER A 108 10.73 -20.66 -6.79
CA SER A 108 10.36 -21.89 -7.48
C SER A 108 9.42 -21.66 -8.67
N GLY A 109 8.89 -20.44 -8.81
CA GLY A 109 7.94 -20.06 -9.86
C GLY A 109 6.48 -20.11 -9.42
N ILE A 110 6.21 -20.33 -8.14
CA ILE A 110 4.88 -20.41 -7.56
C ILE A 110 4.46 -19.01 -7.06
N VAL A 111 3.24 -18.60 -7.41
CA VAL A 111 2.65 -17.35 -6.91
C VAL A 111 1.87 -17.63 -5.62
N GLN A 112 2.16 -16.85 -4.59
CA GLN A 112 1.52 -16.95 -3.28
C GLN A 112 1.11 -15.59 -2.73
N ILE A 113 0.09 -15.56 -1.85
CA ILE A 113 -0.24 -14.37 -1.07
C ILE A 113 0.71 -14.25 0.12
N ALA A 114 1.59 -13.25 0.07
CA ALA A 114 2.53 -12.96 1.15
C ALA A 114 1.87 -12.23 2.35
N SER A 115 0.87 -11.38 2.09
CA SER A 115 0.13 -10.70 3.17
C SER A 115 -1.18 -10.10 2.70
N VAL A 116 -2.20 -10.14 3.55
CA VAL A 116 -3.46 -9.39 3.42
C VAL A 116 -3.57 -8.42 4.59
N THR A 117 -3.83 -7.14 4.30
CA THR A 117 -4.00 -6.13 5.36
C THR A 117 -5.13 -5.18 5.01
N THR A 118 -6.01 -4.93 5.98
CA THR A 118 -7.05 -3.92 5.91
C THR A 118 -6.60 -2.69 6.71
N ILE A 119 -6.63 -1.52 6.08
CA ILE A 119 -6.12 -0.26 6.64
C ILE A 119 -7.26 0.74 6.75
N PHE A 120 -7.50 1.24 7.95
CA PHE A 120 -8.46 2.32 8.23
C PHE A 120 -7.72 3.60 8.57
N ASP A 121 -8.24 4.74 8.07
CA ASP A 121 -7.73 6.06 8.38
C ASP A 121 -8.51 6.64 9.58
N GLU A 122 -7.84 6.68 10.73
CA GLU A 122 -8.42 7.18 11.98
C GLU A 122 -8.07 8.67 12.18
N PRO A 123 -9.05 9.58 12.29
CA PRO A 123 -8.80 10.97 12.59
C PRO A 123 -8.42 11.14 14.07
N VAL A 124 -7.20 11.54 14.35
CA VAL A 124 -6.75 11.90 15.70
C VAL A 124 -6.85 13.42 15.86
N PRO A 125 -7.63 13.92 16.83
CA PRO A 125 -7.64 15.33 17.15
C PRO A 125 -6.25 15.72 17.68
N VAL A 126 -5.61 16.68 17.02
CA VAL A 126 -4.40 17.31 17.54
C VAL A 126 -4.86 18.30 18.60
N GLU A 127 -4.62 18.01 19.87
CA GLU A 127 -4.68 19.06 20.89
C GLU A 127 -3.57 20.07 20.57
N GLU A 128 -3.96 21.25 20.09
CA GLU A 128 -3.02 22.34 19.91
C GLU A 128 -2.36 22.67 21.27
N PRO A 129 -1.03 22.81 21.34
CA PRO A 129 -0.41 23.32 22.55
C PRO A 129 -0.99 24.70 22.81
N LYS A 130 -1.66 24.87 23.96
CA LYS A 130 -2.10 26.19 24.43
C LYS A 130 -0.91 27.13 24.33
N LYS A 131 -0.99 28.13 23.45
CA LYS A 131 -0.01 29.22 23.41
C LYS A 131 0.04 29.79 24.82
N ALA A 132 1.19 29.64 25.47
CA ALA A 132 1.47 30.44 26.66
C ALA A 132 1.48 31.89 26.19
N ASP A 133 0.60 32.72 26.75
CA ASP A 133 0.63 34.16 26.56
C ASP A 133 1.95 34.70 27.14
N THR A 134 2.98 34.82 26.30
CA THR A 134 4.15 35.61 26.64
C THR A 134 3.78 37.08 26.55
N ASN A 135 3.52 37.64 27.74
CA ASN A 135 3.41 39.07 27.98
C ASN A 135 4.68 39.81 27.50
N ALA A 136 4.46 41.01 26.98
CA ALA A 136 5.41 41.86 26.27
C ALA A 136 6.68 42.23 27.06
N SER A 137 7.81 42.39 26.35
CA SER A 137 8.60 43.63 26.41
C SER A 137 9.63 43.70 25.27
N ALA A 138 9.63 44.84 24.58
CA ALA A 138 10.54 45.21 23.50
C ALA A 138 11.91 45.67 24.04
N SER A 139 12.98 45.55 23.24
CA SER A 139 13.91 46.65 22.91
C SER A 139 15.09 46.20 22.01
N ASN A 140 15.40 47.06 21.04
CA ASN A 140 16.52 47.06 20.08
C ASN A 140 17.92 46.95 20.71
N ALA A 141 18.91 46.42 19.97
CA ALA A 141 20.05 47.19 19.43
C ALA A 141 21.11 46.30 18.72
N SER A 142 21.68 46.88 17.66
CA SER A 142 22.67 46.40 16.67
C SER A 142 24.01 45.85 17.21
N ALA A 143 24.69 45.02 16.41
CA ALA A 143 25.93 45.39 15.66
C ALA A 143 26.81 44.17 15.24
N GLY A 144 27.12 44.11 13.93
CA GLY A 144 28.42 43.71 13.32
C GLY A 144 28.85 42.24 13.43
N ASP A 145 29.63 41.65 12.53
CA ASP A 145 30.26 42.05 11.27
C ASP A 145 30.63 40.73 10.54
N ALA A 146 30.94 40.83 9.26
CA ALA A 146 31.16 39.80 8.27
C ALA A 146 32.17 38.68 8.62
N ASN A 147 31.96 37.49 8.02
CA ASN A 147 33.02 36.93 7.19
C ASN A 147 32.48 35.98 6.10
N ALA A 148 33.04 36.13 4.91
CA ALA A 148 32.69 35.45 3.68
C ALA A 148 33.37 34.07 3.59
N SER A 149 32.71 33.11 2.96
CA SER A 149 33.38 32.14 2.07
C SER A 149 32.36 31.51 1.12
N ALA A 150 32.53 31.80 -0.16
CA ALA A 150 31.94 31.08 -1.27
C ALA A 150 32.76 29.80 -1.53
N ASP A 151 32.14 28.70 -1.94
CA ASP A 151 32.20 28.27 -3.34
C ASP A 151 31.34 27.01 -3.58
N ALA A 152 30.92 26.87 -4.83
CA ALA A 152 29.92 25.99 -5.39
C ALA A 152 30.35 24.53 -5.57
N ALA A 153 29.36 23.62 -5.69
CA ALA A 153 29.23 22.68 -6.82
C ALA A 153 27.99 21.78 -6.66
N GLU A 154 27.02 21.98 -7.56
CA GLU A 154 26.10 20.94 -8.06
C GLU A 154 26.87 20.05 -9.07
N PRO A 155 26.44 18.81 -9.44
CA PRO A 155 25.15 18.61 -10.10
C PRO A 155 24.36 17.32 -9.78
N ALA A 156 23.05 17.46 -10.02
CA ALA A 156 22.01 16.51 -10.47
C ALA A 156 22.34 15.02 -10.76
N GLU A 157 21.45 14.14 -10.28
CA GLU A 157 20.89 13.05 -11.09
C GLU A 157 19.36 12.99 -10.89
N ALA A 158 18.63 13.25 -11.98
CA ALA A 158 17.23 12.88 -12.19
C ALA A 158 17.19 11.41 -12.65
N GLU A 159 16.22 10.59 -12.27
CA GLU A 159 14.98 10.27 -13.01
C GLU A 159 14.42 8.98 -12.35
N THR A 160 13.15 8.58 -12.38
CA THR A 160 11.84 9.07 -12.81
C THR A 160 10.85 8.09 -12.15
N SER A 161 9.78 8.57 -11.51
CA SER A 161 8.65 7.73 -11.12
C SER A 161 7.39 8.41 -11.64
N ALA A 162 6.82 7.83 -12.70
CA ALA A 162 5.57 8.29 -13.29
C ALA A 162 4.42 8.08 -12.30
N VAL A 163 3.91 9.18 -11.77
CA VAL A 163 2.63 9.25 -11.06
C VAL A 163 1.58 9.70 -12.07
N VAL A 164 0.54 8.90 -12.25
CA VAL A 164 -0.65 9.30 -13.00
C VAL A 164 -1.56 10.06 -12.03
N GLU A 165 -1.56 11.39 -12.11
CA GLU A 165 -2.54 12.25 -11.45
C GLU A 165 -3.81 12.30 -12.30
N ASN A 166 -4.96 12.07 -11.66
CA ASN A 166 -6.26 12.38 -12.22
C ASN A 166 -6.84 13.62 -11.53
N VAL A 167 -7.18 14.61 -12.34
CA VAL A 167 -7.78 15.88 -11.93
C VAL A 167 -9.20 15.65 -11.43
N SER A 168 -9.51 16.16 -10.24
CA SER A 168 -10.89 16.55 -9.92
C SER A 168 -10.88 17.87 -9.17
N ASN A 169 -11.34 18.90 -9.90
CA ASN A 169 -11.56 20.25 -9.43
C ASN A 169 -12.85 20.28 -8.60
N GLY A 170 -12.76 20.76 -7.36
CA GLY A 170 -13.89 20.85 -6.44
C GLY A 170 -13.57 21.80 -5.30
N SER A 171 -13.78 23.09 -5.55
CA SER A 171 -13.76 24.18 -4.57
C SER A 171 -14.57 23.84 -3.31
N ASN A 172 -13.97 23.98 -2.13
CA ASN A 172 -14.58 24.74 -1.04
C ASN A 172 -13.56 25.13 0.04
N THR A 173 -13.41 26.44 0.19
CA THR A 173 -12.73 27.10 1.30
C THR A 173 -13.54 26.88 2.58
N SER A 174 -12.97 26.24 3.59
CA SER A 174 -13.48 26.24 4.96
C SER A 174 -12.32 25.97 5.92
N ALA A 175 -11.99 26.96 6.72
CA ALA A 175 -11.02 26.83 7.80
C ALA A 175 -11.55 25.85 8.86
N ALA A 176 -10.84 24.75 9.14
CA ALA A 176 -10.97 23.98 10.39
C ALA A 176 -9.88 22.90 10.49
N ASN A 177 -9.14 22.94 11.60
CA ASN A 177 -8.40 21.86 12.28
C ASN A 177 -7.49 20.95 11.45
N SER A 178 -6.20 21.02 11.75
CA SER A 178 -5.23 20.00 11.34
C SER A 178 -5.53 18.67 12.05
N VAL A 179 -6.30 17.80 11.39
CA VAL A 179 -6.56 16.43 11.87
C VAL A 179 -5.38 15.55 11.47
N LYS A 180 -4.76 14.90 12.45
CA LYS A 180 -3.66 13.95 12.21
C LYS A 180 -4.24 12.56 11.96
N ILE A 181 -3.97 11.95 10.82
CA ILE A 181 -4.49 10.61 10.50
C ILE A 181 -3.55 9.53 11.07
N ARG A 182 -4.09 8.54 11.80
CA ARG A 182 -3.37 7.31 12.17
C ARG A 182 -3.90 6.12 11.37
N LYS A 183 -2.99 5.24 10.94
CA LYS A 183 -3.33 4.03 10.18
C LYS A 183 -3.50 2.84 11.12
N LYS A 184 -4.74 2.35 11.26
CA LYS A 184 -5.02 1.10 11.97
C LYS A 184 -4.95 -0.07 11.00
N LYS A 185 -4.07 -1.04 11.27
CA LYS A 185 -3.85 -2.22 10.42
C LYS A 185 -4.47 -3.47 11.05
N VAL A 186 -5.26 -4.21 10.28
CA VAL A 186 -5.78 -5.52 10.67
C VAL A 186 -5.26 -6.57 9.69
N GLY A 187 -4.57 -7.59 10.19
CA GLY A 187 -4.11 -8.72 9.40
C GLY A 187 -5.22 -9.76 9.25
N ILE A 188 -5.43 -10.23 8.03
CA ILE A 188 -6.42 -11.26 7.70
C ILE A 188 -5.68 -12.49 7.16
N PRO A 189 -5.90 -13.69 7.71
CA PRO A 189 -5.32 -14.90 7.13
C PRO A 189 -6.05 -15.23 5.81
N PRO A 190 -5.34 -15.43 4.68
CA PRO A 190 -5.94 -16.01 3.50
C PRO A 190 -6.26 -17.50 3.78
N MET A 191 -7.43 -17.98 3.36
CA MET A 191 -7.70 -19.42 3.29
C MET A 191 -7.39 -19.92 1.89
N GLU A 192 -6.54 -20.94 1.81
CA GLU A 192 -6.16 -21.62 0.57
C GLU A 192 -7.01 -22.87 0.36
N SER A 193 -7.64 -22.97 -0.81
CA SER A 193 -8.30 -24.19 -1.27
C SER A 193 -7.64 -24.64 -2.57
N PHE A 194 -7.19 -25.91 -2.57
CA PHE A 194 -6.69 -26.58 -3.76
C PHE A 194 -7.88 -27.25 -4.45
N GLY A 195 -8.18 -26.83 -5.68
CA GLY A 195 -9.21 -27.42 -6.54
C GLY A 195 -8.70 -28.63 -7.31
#